data_AF-A0A2J7PGF7-F1
#
_entry.id   AF-A0A2J7PGF7-F1
#
_cell.length_a   1.000
_cell.length_b   1.000
_cell.length_c   1.000
_cell.angle_alpha   90.00
_cell.angle_beta   90.00
_cell.angle_gamma   90.00
#
_symmetry.space_group_name_H-M   'P 1'
#
loop_
_entity.id
_entity.type
_entity.pdbx_description
1 polymer ?
#
loop_
_entity_poly.entity_id
_entity_poly.type
_entity_poly.pdbx_seq_one_letter_code
_entity_poly.pdbx_strand_id
1 'polypeptide(L)'
;MDLSNRTSKEAIPAPSDVSQYAKTNLLPPLLLEYEAFIETLQQQIDFYKTEHTTLRSDLMDLITENRHLSDKLKDMQSTRFTRESTISPRHRKESDMLTNLRQQLSLVAQEKDSAVEMWHIALQEVDNLDEALKSYQDNRHVDVAQKKIEDVSTMQKNQDFVKAITMLETKLTTTRNSLAKESAAREEAQKRLEESLQENASLKLTLESRKNELEEALEGQCATARKLQEIEKKAEEFQEQVETLKKAENDLESALTHCHDKIDELVNKNFEAHEKVSESLHLVECAMAEKDAAILREAQIREENVHLQKLMASIVDEAGARVKEEVENIKQQYNKKLEVLVHDMKKLEDENNEKNKKLQKEIQEKYILEGELQKIQVESPLTVSVLEKKLTMAHDEILDLKRCNMQLSMEKENLHSELERLRESHALDIRKMNMECHFMEEQILGLQTQLEAENQAKSKISEHAEKLEEQARLMEQELERRRLMFSQDQPDWQQQQHGQDHHQLMTQIQEIQKQSDATASELEHHLERQHLMKTKYQKAMKSVTQKLVLRLQDVHSEVNALRKENKQLKSCLQKLRDGAATHKSSQKND
;
A
#
# COMPACT_ATOMS: atom_id res chain seq x y z
N MET A 1 -48.59 -17.22 58.31
CA MET A 1 -48.05 -18.42 57.64
C MET A 1 -46.81 -17.97 56.90
N ASP A 2 -45.73 -17.72 57.64
CA ASP A 2 -44.66 -18.68 58.00
C ASP A 2 -43.84 -19.08 56.77
N LEU A 3 -42.67 -18.45 56.57
CA LEU A 3 -41.35 -18.81 57.14
C LEU A 3 -40.58 -19.76 56.20
N SER A 4 -39.52 -19.27 55.56
CA SER A 4 -38.14 -19.65 55.97
C SER A 4 -37.09 -19.35 54.90
N ASN A 5 -36.10 -18.58 55.35
CA ASN A 5 -34.73 -18.49 54.86
C ASN A 5 -34.06 -19.86 54.75
N ARG A 6 -33.18 -20.01 53.75
CA ARG A 6 -31.98 -20.86 53.85
C ARG A 6 -30.78 -20.15 53.22
N THR A 7 -29.92 -19.66 54.09
CA THR A 7 -28.52 -19.34 53.84
C THR A 7 -27.70 -20.63 53.91
N SER A 8 -26.66 -20.76 53.09
CA SER A 8 -25.61 -21.77 53.28
C SER A 8 -24.27 -21.17 52.88
N LYS A 9 -23.38 -21.16 53.89
CA LYS A 9 -21.97 -20.78 53.86
C LYS A 9 -21.15 -21.98 53.35
N GLU A 10 -20.19 -21.73 52.46
CA GLU A 10 -19.00 -22.56 52.25
C GLU A 10 -17.78 -21.61 52.39
N ALA A 11 -16.99 -21.70 53.47
CA ALA A 11 -15.93 -22.67 53.78
C ALA A 11 -14.59 -22.31 53.11
N ILE A 12 -13.80 -21.52 53.84
CA ILE A 12 -12.38 -21.24 53.62
C ILE A 12 -11.54 -22.39 54.22
N PRO A 13 -10.47 -22.87 53.58
CA PRO A 13 -9.39 -23.59 54.27
C PRO A 13 -8.20 -22.68 54.56
N ALA A 14 -7.63 -22.88 55.75
CA ALA A 14 -6.55 -22.13 56.37
C ALA A 14 -5.14 -22.54 55.89
N PRO A 15 -4.10 -21.72 56.15
CA PRO A 15 -2.75 -21.84 55.60
C PRO A 15 -1.80 -22.59 56.55
N SER A 16 -0.74 -23.23 56.02
CA SER A 16 0.48 -23.50 56.79
C SER A 16 1.70 -23.78 55.89
N ASP A 17 2.72 -22.94 56.12
CA ASP A 17 4.16 -23.20 56.09
C ASP A 17 4.80 -24.05 55.00
N VAL A 18 5.50 -23.39 54.07
CA VAL A 18 6.94 -23.66 53.83
C VAL A 18 7.64 -22.35 53.43
N SER A 19 8.31 -21.72 54.39
CA SER A 19 9.39 -20.77 54.14
C SER A 19 10.72 -21.55 54.07
N GLN A 20 11.65 -21.06 53.26
CA GLN A 20 13.05 -21.52 53.07
C GLN A 20 13.32 -22.45 51.87
N TYR A 21 13.25 -21.90 50.65
CA TYR A 21 14.29 -22.10 49.62
C TYR A 21 14.41 -20.82 48.80
N ALA A 22 15.06 -19.80 49.38
CA ALA A 22 15.48 -18.64 48.61
C ALA A 22 16.83 -18.92 47.93
N LYS A 23 16.88 -18.64 46.63
CA LYS A 23 18.05 -18.45 45.75
C LYS A 23 18.63 -19.69 45.07
N THR A 24 17.97 -20.08 43.97
CA THR A 24 18.59 -20.10 42.62
C THR A 24 17.48 -20.13 41.56
N ASN A 25 17.34 -19.04 40.78
CA ASN A 25 16.71 -18.97 39.45
C ASN A 25 15.28 -19.50 39.19
N LEU A 26 14.45 -19.81 40.21
CA LEU A 26 13.02 -20.15 40.00
C LEU A 26 12.04 -19.00 40.22
N LEU A 27 12.45 -17.88 40.84
CA LEU A 27 11.55 -16.76 41.13
C LEU A 27 11.05 -16.03 39.87
N PRO A 28 11.89 -15.77 38.84
CA PRO A 28 11.40 -15.14 37.61
C PRO A 28 10.43 -16.03 36.80
N PRO A 29 10.67 -17.34 36.61
CA PRO A 29 9.72 -18.22 35.94
C PRO A 29 8.39 -18.36 36.70
N LEU A 30 8.43 -18.45 38.04
CA LEU A 30 7.22 -18.57 38.84
C LEU A 30 6.41 -17.26 38.86
N LEU A 31 7.09 -16.10 38.92
CA LEU A 31 6.44 -14.80 38.74
C LEU A 31 5.82 -14.67 37.34
N LEU A 32 6.50 -15.13 36.29
CA LEU A 32 5.96 -15.21 34.93
C LEU A 32 4.74 -16.14 34.84
N GLU A 33 4.75 -17.27 35.54
CA GLU A 33 3.59 -18.18 35.60
C GLU A 33 2.41 -17.56 36.37
N TYR A 34 2.67 -16.84 37.46
CA TYR A 34 1.63 -16.10 38.18
C TYR A 34 1.13 -14.89 37.38
N GLU A 35 2.00 -14.18 36.66
CA GLU A 35 1.63 -13.08 35.75
C GLU A 35 0.81 -13.60 34.58
N ALA A 36 1.21 -14.71 33.95
CA ALA A 36 0.43 -15.37 32.90
C ALA A 36 -0.91 -15.90 33.41
N PHE A 37 -0.96 -16.41 34.64
CA PHE A 37 -2.21 -16.84 35.27
C PHE A 37 -3.13 -15.66 35.60
N ILE A 38 -2.57 -14.54 36.09
CA ILE A 38 -3.30 -13.28 36.33
C ILE A 38 -3.82 -12.72 35.00
N GLU A 39 -3.01 -12.76 33.94
CA GLU A 39 -3.40 -12.33 32.59
C GLU A 39 -4.51 -13.22 32.03
N THR A 40 -4.44 -14.54 32.24
CA THR A 40 -5.50 -15.48 31.86
C THR A 40 -6.79 -15.21 32.63
N LEU A 41 -6.70 -14.92 33.94
CA LEU A 41 -7.86 -14.55 34.76
C LEU A 41 -8.45 -13.19 34.34
N GLN A 42 -7.61 -12.22 33.96
CA GLN A 42 -8.07 -10.94 33.42
C GLN A 42 -8.75 -11.10 32.06
N GLN A 43 -8.20 -11.93 31.17
CA GLN A 43 -8.84 -12.29 29.91
C GLN A 43 -10.18 -12.99 30.12
N GLN A 44 -10.30 -13.89 31.11
CA GLN A 44 -11.57 -14.51 31.47
C GLN A 44 -12.57 -13.50 32.05
N ILE A 45 -12.12 -12.60 32.92
CA ILE A 45 -12.97 -11.53 33.46
C ILE A 45 -13.47 -10.61 32.34
N ASP A 46 -12.62 -10.25 31.41
CA ASP A 46 -12.99 -9.37 30.30
C ASP A 46 -13.89 -10.11 29.29
N PHE A 47 -13.65 -11.40 29.04
CA PHE A 47 -14.57 -12.27 28.32
C PHE A 47 -15.96 -12.27 28.96
N TYR A 48 -16.07 -12.57 30.26
CA TYR A 48 -17.36 -12.58 30.94
C TYR A 48 -18.02 -11.20 31.03
N LYS A 49 -17.26 -10.11 31.13
CA LYS A 49 -17.81 -8.75 31.01
C LYS A 49 -18.40 -8.53 29.63
N THR A 50 -17.67 -8.90 28.57
CA THR A 50 -18.18 -8.76 27.19
C THR A 50 -19.42 -9.61 26.99
N GLU A 51 -19.40 -10.87 27.43
CA GLU A 51 -20.56 -11.79 27.38
C GLU A 51 -21.76 -11.22 28.14
N HIS A 52 -21.54 -10.66 29.33
CA HIS A 52 -22.60 -10.04 30.13
C HIS A 52 -23.11 -8.73 29.50
N THR A 53 -22.28 -7.97 28.78
CA THR A 53 -22.75 -6.80 28.01
C THR A 53 -23.57 -7.20 26.79
N THR A 54 -23.17 -8.25 26.07
CA THR A 54 -23.96 -8.80 24.96
C THR A 54 -25.27 -9.40 25.44
N LEU A 55 -25.26 -10.24 26.49
CA LEU A 55 -26.48 -10.79 27.09
C LEU A 55 -27.43 -9.68 27.56
N ARG A 56 -26.90 -8.58 28.10
CA ARG A 56 -27.70 -7.43 28.50
C ARG A 56 -28.27 -6.67 27.30
N SER A 57 -27.54 -6.59 26.18
CA SER A 57 -28.05 -6.07 24.92
C SER A 57 -29.16 -6.95 24.36
N ASP A 58 -28.93 -8.26 24.24
CA ASP A 58 -29.90 -9.23 23.75
C ASP A 58 -31.18 -9.24 24.61
N LEU A 59 -31.03 -9.11 25.93
CA LEU A 59 -32.16 -9.04 26.85
C LEU A 59 -32.92 -7.71 26.71
N MET A 60 -32.23 -6.61 26.40
CA MET A 60 -32.86 -5.33 26.07
C MET A 60 -33.60 -5.41 24.72
N ASP A 61 -33.01 -6.05 23.71
CA ASP A 61 -33.62 -6.28 22.39
C ASP A 61 -34.86 -7.20 22.49
N LEU A 62 -34.79 -8.22 23.35
CA LEU A 62 -35.96 -9.05 23.69
C LEU A 62 -37.04 -8.24 24.42
N ILE A 63 -36.67 -7.33 25.33
CA ILE A 63 -37.63 -6.47 26.02
C ILE A 63 -38.29 -5.49 25.04
N THR A 64 -37.52 -4.88 24.13
CA THR A 64 -38.05 -3.94 23.13
C THR A 64 -38.93 -4.66 22.12
N GLU A 65 -38.53 -5.84 21.65
CA GLU A 65 -39.35 -6.64 20.74
C GLU A 65 -40.59 -7.21 21.45
N ASN A 66 -40.50 -7.62 22.71
CA ASN A 66 -41.69 -8.05 23.47
C ASN A 66 -42.65 -6.88 23.71
N ARG A 67 -42.14 -5.67 23.98
CA ARG A 67 -42.95 -4.44 24.01
C ARG A 67 -43.61 -4.17 22.66
N HIS A 68 -42.85 -4.21 21.59
CA HIS A 68 -43.34 -3.97 20.23
C HIS A 68 -44.36 -5.02 19.78
N LEU A 69 -44.14 -6.29 20.09
CA LEU A 69 -45.11 -7.36 19.87
C LEU A 69 -46.35 -7.17 20.74
N SER A 70 -46.20 -6.79 22.01
CA SER A 70 -47.33 -6.47 22.90
C SER A 70 -48.14 -5.28 22.39
N ASP A 71 -47.48 -4.23 21.89
CA ASP A 71 -48.12 -3.07 21.29
C ASP A 71 -48.80 -3.44 19.96
N LYS A 72 -48.16 -4.27 19.11
CA LYS A 72 -48.80 -4.85 17.92
C LYS A 72 -49.99 -5.74 18.26
N LEU A 73 -49.94 -6.51 19.34
CA LEU A 73 -51.03 -7.37 19.80
C LEU A 73 -52.17 -6.50 20.34
N LYS A 74 -51.84 -5.42 21.04
CA LYS A 74 -52.79 -4.41 21.53
C LYS A 74 -53.42 -3.62 20.39
N ASP A 75 -52.67 -3.29 19.34
CA ASP A 75 -53.17 -2.66 18.12
C ASP A 75 -54.02 -3.63 17.31
N MET A 76 -53.64 -4.90 17.20
CA MET A 76 -54.44 -5.98 16.59
C MET A 76 -55.74 -6.23 17.35
N GLN A 77 -55.71 -6.15 18.68
CA GLN A 77 -56.89 -6.32 19.53
C GLN A 77 -57.77 -5.06 19.48
N SER A 78 -57.18 -3.87 19.40
CA SER A 78 -57.89 -2.60 19.20
C SER A 78 -58.49 -2.50 17.79
N THR A 79 -57.81 -3.00 16.76
CA THR A 79 -58.32 -3.15 15.39
C THR A 79 -59.33 -4.28 15.25
N ARG A 80 -59.25 -5.36 16.04
CA ARG A 80 -60.33 -6.35 16.18
C ARG A 80 -61.56 -5.76 16.85
N PHE A 81 -61.41 -5.01 17.95
CA PHE A 81 -62.54 -4.36 18.62
C PHE A 81 -63.22 -3.27 17.75
N THR A 82 -62.44 -2.54 16.94
CA THR A 82 -63.01 -1.58 15.97
C THR A 82 -63.59 -2.25 14.73
N ARG A 83 -63.10 -3.44 14.30
CA ARG A 83 -63.74 -4.26 13.25
C ARG A 83 -64.94 -5.09 13.74
N GLU A 84 -65.03 -5.44 15.02
CA GLU A 84 -66.16 -6.19 15.60
C GLU A 84 -67.34 -5.30 15.99
N SER A 85 -67.15 -3.97 16.07
CA SER A 85 -68.28 -3.04 16.23
C SER A 85 -69.10 -2.84 14.94
N THR A 86 -68.67 -3.39 13.81
CA THR A 86 -69.39 -3.37 12.54
C THR A 86 -69.41 -4.76 11.89
N ILE A 87 -70.41 -5.54 12.30
CA ILE A 87 -71.02 -6.66 11.55
C ILE A 87 -70.21 -7.97 11.56
N SER A 88 -70.53 -8.86 12.52
CA SER A 88 -70.40 -10.32 12.34
C SER A 88 -71.64 -11.06 12.89
N PRO A 89 -72.45 -11.74 12.06
CA PRO A 89 -73.72 -12.38 12.45
C PRO A 89 -73.59 -13.67 13.28
N ARG A 90 -72.38 -14.13 13.59
CA ARG A 90 -72.16 -15.46 14.19
C ARG A 90 -72.37 -15.48 15.70
N HIS A 91 -72.03 -14.40 16.41
CA HIS A 91 -72.18 -14.32 17.87
C HIS A 91 -73.57 -13.87 18.35
N ARG A 92 -74.37 -13.20 17.50
CA ARG A 92 -75.81 -12.98 17.79
C ARG A 92 -76.62 -14.26 17.67
N LYS A 93 -76.39 -15.08 16.64
CA LYS A 93 -77.12 -16.34 16.46
C LYS A 93 -76.90 -17.32 17.61
N GLU A 94 -75.71 -17.40 18.21
CA GLU A 94 -75.47 -18.28 19.36
C GLU A 94 -76.13 -17.77 20.63
N SER A 95 -76.09 -16.46 20.89
CA SER A 95 -76.81 -15.84 22.02
C SER A 95 -78.34 -15.93 21.86
N ASP A 96 -78.86 -15.72 20.65
CA ASP A 96 -80.28 -15.80 20.33
C ASP A 96 -80.77 -17.26 20.30
N MET A 97 -79.92 -18.21 19.91
CA MET A 97 -80.22 -19.64 19.97
C MET A 97 -80.17 -20.17 21.41
N LEU A 98 -79.26 -19.67 22.25
CA LEU A 98 -79.21 -20.00 23.68
C LEU A 98 -80.39 -19.41 24.45
N THR A 99 -80.83 -18.19 24.15
CA THR A 99 -82.06 -17.62 24.74
C THR A 99 -83.30 -18.34 24.25
N ASN A 100 -83.38 -18.69 22.96
CA ASN A 100 -84.49 -19.47 22.40
C ASN A 100 -84.54 -20.89 23.00
N LEU A 101 -83.41 -21.58 23.15
CA LEU A 101 -83.33 -22.89 23.80
C LEU A 101 -83.72 -22.82 25.29
N ARG A 102 -83.29 -21.77 26.01
CA ARG A 102 -83.74 -21.53 27.39
C ARG A 102 -85.24 -21.27 27.47
N GLN A 103 -85.79 -20.53 26.52
CA GLN A 103 -87.22 -20.24 26.46
C GLN A 103 -88.03 -21.50 26.13
N GLN A 104 -87.56 -22.35 25.21
CA GLN A 104 -88.16 -23.65 24.92
C GLN A 104 -88.11 -24.59 26.12
N LEU A 105 -87.00 -24.63 26.86
CA LEU A 105 -86.90 -25.44 28.08
C LEU A 105 -87.87 -24.97 29.17
N SER A 106 -88.06 -23.65 29.31
CA SER A 106 -89.04 -23.06 30.22
C SER A 106 -90.48 -23.40 29.83
N LEU A 107 -90.80 -23.36 28.54
CA LEU A 107 -92.14 -23.70 28.04
C LEU A 107 -92.42 -25.20 28.23
N VAL A 108 -91.46 -26.08 27.96
CA VAL A 108 -91.59 -27.53 28.19
C VAL A 108 -91.73 -27.85 29.69
N ALA A 109 -91.03 -27.12 30.57
CA ALA A 109 -91.22 -27.26 32.01
C ALA A 109 -92.64 -26.85 32.45
N GLN A 110 -93.15 -25.74 31.92
CA GLN A 110 -94.51 -25.27 32.19
C GLN A 110 -95.59 -26.20 31.63
N GLU A 111 -95.37 -26.78 30.43
CA GLU A 111 -96.25 -27.78 29.84
C GLU A 111 -96.26 -29.08 30.65
N LYS A 112 -95.11 -29.52 31.16
CA LYS A 112 -95.02 -30.66 32.08
C LYS A 112 -95.82 -30.42 33.36
N ASP A 113 -95.71 -29.24 33.96
CA ASP A 113 -96.46 -28.90 35.18
C ASP A 113 -97.97 -28.82 34.90
N SER A 114 -98.38 -28.24 33.77
CA SER A 114 -99.79 -28.19 33.33
C SER A 114 -100.37 -29.59 33.04
N ALA A 115 -99.59 -30.49 32.44
CA ALA A 115 -99.99 -31.86 32.22
C ALA A 115 -100.15 -32.65 33.53
N VAL A 116 -99.30 -32.39 34.53
CA VAL A 116 -99.40 -32.99 35.87
C VAL A 116 -100.62 -32.46 36.63
N GLU A 117 -100.95 -31.17 36.49
CA GLU A 117 -102.16 -30.57 37.07
C GLU A 117 -103.43 -31.21 36.46
N MET A 118 -103.51 -31.29 35.13
CA MET A 118 -104.63 -31.94 34.44
C MET A 118 -104.73 -33.43 34.78
N TRP A 119 -103.61 -34.12 34.97
CA TRP A 119 -103.62 -35.52 35.39
C TRP A 119 -104.16 -35.69 36.81
N HIS A 120 -103.83 -34.80 37.75
CA HIS A 120 -104.44 -34.81 39.08
C HIS A 120 -105.94 -34.54 39.03
N ILE A 121 -106.40 -33.59 38.21
CA ILE A 121 -107.82 -33.31 38.02
C ILE A 121 -108.55 -34.52 37.41
N ALA A 122 -107.96 -35.18 36.43
CA ALA A 122 -108.53 -36.39 35.84
C ALA A 122 -108.60 -37.55 36.84
N LEU A 123 -107.61 -37.69 37.74
CA LEU A 123 -107.64 -38.68 38.80
C LEU A 123 -108.76 -38.40 39.80
N GLN A 124 -108.93 -37.13 40.19
CA GLN A 124 -110.00 -36.68 41.08
C GLN A 124 -111.39 -36.91 40.45
N GLU A 125 -111.53 -36.72 39.13
CA GLU A 125 -112.77 -37.01 38.42
C GLU A 125 -113.06 -38.52 38.31
N VAL A 126 -112.02 -39.35 38.18
CA VAL A 126 -112.18 -40.82 38.27
C VAL A 126 -112.65 -41.22 39.66
N ASP A 127 -112.11 -40.62 40.72
CA ASP A 127 -112.57 -40.86 42.10
C ASP A 127 -114.03 -40.40 42.30
N ASN A 128 -114.42 -39.25 41.74
CA ASN A 128 -115.81 -38.76 41.73
C ASN A 128 -116.75 -39.73 40.98
N LEU A 129 -116.31 -40.28 39.84
CA LEU A 129 -117.07 -41.25 39.05
C LEU A 129 -117.15 -42.61 39.74
N ASP A 130 -116.15 -43.00 40.54
CA ASP A 130 -116.16 -44.23 41.34
C ASP A 130 -117.08 -44.09 42.58
N GLU A 131 -117.18 -42.88 43.16
CA GLU A 131 -118.24 -42.52 44.14
C GLU A 131 -119.63 -42.51 43.50
N ALA A 132 -119.77 -41.99 42.28
CA ALA A 132 -121.02 -42.04 41.53
C ALA A 132 -121.41 -43.50 41.22
N LEU A 133 -120.48 -44.36 40.79
CA LEU A 133 -120.74 -45.79 40.55
C LEU A 133 -121.11 -46.56 41.81
N LYS A 134 -120.56 -46.20 42.99
CA LYS A 134 -121.01 -46.71 44.29
C LYS A 134 -122.43 -46.25 44.66
N SER A 135 -122.86 -45.07 44.22
CA SER A 135 -124.22 -44.55 44.43
C SER A 135 -125.28 -45.13 43.47
N TYR A 136 -124.86 -45.72 42.35
CA TYR A 136 -125.75 -46.30 41.32
C TYR A 136 -126.14 -47.78 41.53
N GLN A 137 -125.70 -48.41 42.62
CA GLN A 137 -126.07 -49.81 42.95
C GLN A 137 -127.40 -49.99 43.70
N ASP A 138 -128.10 -48.91 44.05
CA ASP A 138 -129.44 -48.96 44.66
C ASP A 138 -130.49 -48.25 43.79
N ASN A 139 -130.97 -48.92 42.74
CA ASN A 139 -132.41 -49.12 42.52
C ASN A 139 -132.74 -49.76 41.17
N ARG A 140 -133.65 -50.74 41.26
CA ARG A 140 -134.29 -51.51 40.20
C ARG A 140 -135.25 -50.66 39.34
N HIS A 141 -135.44 -51.10 38.10
CA HIS A 141 -136.70 -51.50 37.43
C HIS A 141 -136.46 -51.39 35.91
N VAL A 142 -136.24 -52.45 35.13
CA VAL A 142 -137.17 -53.52 34.69
C VAL A 142 -138.42 -52.98 33.98
N ASP A 143 -138.47 -53.32 32.69
CA ASP A 143 -139.64 -53.47 31.83
C ASP A 143 -140.41 -52.24 31.34
N VAL A 144 -139.90 -51.56 30.29
CA VAL A 144 -140.68 -51.16 29.10
C VAL A 144 -139.73 -50.86 27.93
N ALA A 145 -139.30 -51.84 27.12
CA ALA A 145 -138.69 -51.52 25.82
C ALA A 145 -138.71 -52.65 24.78
N GLN A 146 -139.55 -53.67 24.95
CA GLN A 146 -139.69 -54.80 24.01
C GLN A 146 -140.44 -54.43 22.72
N LYS A 147 -140.39 -53.15 22.32
CA LYS A 147 -140.99 -52.59 21.11
C LYS A 147 -140.04 -51.70 20.28
N LYS A 148 -138.75 -51.61 20.64
CA LYS A 148 -137.71 -50.80 19.95
C LYS A 148 -136.64 -51.61 19.20
N ILE A 149 -136.76 -52.94 19.14
CA ILE A 149 -135.72 -53.82 18.57
C ILE A 149 -135.65 -53.74 17.03
N GLU A 150 -136.70 -53.27 16.35
CA GLU A 150 -136.70 -53.17 14.88
C GLU A 150 -136.07 -51.88 14.34
N ASP A 151 -136.16 -50.77 15.09
CA ASP A 151 -135.52 -49.49 14.71
C ASP A 151 -134.00 -49.46 15.00
N VAL A 152 -133.50 -50.30 15.91
CA VAL A 152 -132.07 -50.36 16.26
C VAL A 152 -131.25 -51.13 15.20
N SER A 153 -131.84 -52.11 14.52
CA SER A 153 -131.16 -52.92 13.50
C SER A 153 -130.83 -52.13 12.22
N THR A 154 -131.70 -51.20 11.83
CA THR A 154 -131.45 -50.25 10.73
C THR A 154 -130.45 -49.15 11.15
N MET A 155 -130.48 -48.71 12.41
CA MET A 155 -129.50 -47.75 12.94
C MET A 155 -128.07 -48.33 13.01
N GLN A 156 -127.92 -49.61 13.39
CA GLN A 156 -126.61 -50.28 13.52
C GLN A 156 -125.89 -50.43 12.16
N LYS A 157 -126.61 -50.84 11.12
CA LYS A 157 -126.04 -50.97 9.75
C LYS A 157 -125.65 -49.62 9.18
N ASN A 158 -126.47 -48.58 9.41
CA ASN A 158 -126.10 -47.21 9.03
C ASN A 158 -124.89 -46.71 9.82
N GLN A 159 -124.74 -47.08 11.09
CA GLN A 159 -123.59 -46.71 11.93
C GLN A 159 -122.29 -47.38 11.47
N ASP A 160 -122.33 -48.64 11.03
CA ASP A 160 -121.13 -49.34 10.55
C ASP A 160 -120.70 -48.88 9.15
N PHE A 161 -121.64 -48.51 8.26
CA PHE A 161 -121.30 -47.83 7.00
C PHE A 161 -120.71 -46.45 7.25
N VAL A 162 -121.25 -45.67 8.18
CA VAL A 162 -120.69 -44.37 8.57
C VAL A 162 -119.27 -44.54 9.15
N LYS A 163 -119.02 -45.55 9.98
CA LYS A 163 -117.65 -45.86 10.47
C LYS A 163 -116.70 -46.28 9.36
N ALA A 164 -117.13 -47.09 8.40
CA ALA A 164 -116.30 -47.49 7.27
C ALA A 164 -116.00 -46.30 6.35
N ILE A 165 -116.98 -45.44 6.07
CA ILE A 165 -116.83 -44.23 5.28
C ILE A 165 -115.89 -43.25 5.99
N THR A 166 -116.11 -42.96 7.27
CA THR A 166 -115.21 -42.09 8.06
C THR A 166 -113.80 -42.65 8.19
N MET A 167 -113.63 -43.97 8.33
CA MET A 167 -112.30 -44.59 8.33
C MET A 167 -111.62 -44.51 6.95
N LEU A 168 -112.36 -44.67 5.86
CA LEU A 168 -111.83 -44.51 4.51
C LEU A 168 -111.51 -43.04 4.23
N GLU A 169 -112.34 -42.10 4.67
CA GLU A 169 -112.11 -40.65 4.56
C GLU A 169 -110.90 -40.21 5.40
N THR A 170 -110.71 -40.75 6.60
CA THR A 170 -109.51 -40.50 7.41
C THR A 170 -108.25 -41.12 6.79
N LYS A 171 -108.32 -42.33 6.22
CA LYS A 171 -107.20 -42.91 5.45
C LYS A 171 -106.90 -42.12 4.18
N LEU A 172 -107.93 -41.60 3.52
CA LEU A 172 -107.79 -40.84 2.28
C LEU A 172 -107.26 -39.44 2.56
N THR A 173 -107.68 -38.78 3.65
CA THR A 173 -107.10 -37.51 4.11
C THR A 173 -105.67 -37.67 4.61
N THR A 174 -105.36 -38.73 5.37
CA THR A 174 -103.98 -39.00 5.84
C THR A 174 -103.03 -39.33 4.69
N THR A 175 -103.44 -40.13 3.70
CA THR A 175 -102.64 -40.40 2.50
C THR A 175 -102.47 -39.17 1.61
N ARG A 176 -103.52 -38.35 1.44
CA ARG A 176 -103.39 -37.04 0.76
C ARG A 176 -102.42 -36.12 1.50
N ASN A 177 -102.51 -36.03 2.82
CA ASN A 177 -101.61 -35.22 3.63
C ASN A 177 -100.17 -35.75 3.58
N SER A 178 -99.98 -37.08 3.56
CA SER A 178 -98.65 -37.69 3.41
C SER A 178 -98.06 -37.45 2.02
N LEU A 179 -98.88 -37.54 0.97
CA LEU A 179 -98.45 -37.26 -0.41
C LEU A 179 -98.09 -35.78 -0.59
N ALA A 180 -98.84 -34.87 0.02
CA ALA A 180 -98.53 -33.44 0.02
C ALA A 180 -97.23 -33.12 0.78
N LYS A 181 -96.98 -33.79 1.92
CA LYS A 181 -95.70 -33.67 2.64
C LYS A 181 -94.53 -34.19 1.82
N GLU A 182 -94.69 -35.36 1.18
CA GLU A 182 -93.64 -35.95 0.33
C GLU A 182 -93.38 -35.11 -0.92
N SER A 183 -94.42 -34.51 -1.53
CA SER A 183 -94.22 -33.62 -2.67
C SER A 183 -93.48 -32.34 -2.26
N ALA A 184 -93.81 -31.75 -1.11
CA ALA A 184 -93.11 -30.58 -0.58
C ALA A 184 -91.64 -30.91 -0.24
N ALA A 185 -91.38 -32.07 0.39
CA ALA A 185 -90.02 -32.52 0.68
C ALA A 185 -89.20 -32.78 -0.60
N ARG A 186 -89.82 -33.33 -1.65
CA ARG A 186 -89.20 -33.53 -2.96
C ARG A 186 -88.85 -32.20 -3.64
N GLU A 187 -89.76 -31.23 -3.59
CA GLU A 187 -89.55 -29.89 -4.15
C GLU A 187 -88.40 -29.17 -3.42
N GLU A 188 -88.33 -29.27 -2.10
CA GLU A 188 -87.23 -28.71 -1.32
C GLU A 188 -85.88 -29.42 -1.63
N ALA A 189 -85.89 -30.75 -1.78
CA ALA A 189 -84.69 -31.49 -2.17
C ALA A 189 -84.21 -31.13 -3.59
N GLN A 190 -85.14 -30.92 -4.52
CA GLN A 190 -84.81 -30.48 -5.88
C GLN A 190 -84.21 -29.07 -5.89
N LYS A 191 -84.79 -28.13 -5.12
CA LYS A 191 -84.23 -26.79 -4.97
C LYS A 191 -82.81 -26.81 -4.40
N ARG A 192 -82.55 -27.62 -3.37
CA ARG A 192 -81.19 -27.79 -2.80
C ARG A 192 -80.20 -28.38 -3.81
N LEU A 193 -80.65 -29.29 -4.66
CA LEU A 193 -79.81 -29.84 -5.73
C LEU A 193 -79.48 -28.78 -6.78
N GLU A 194 -80.45 -27.96 -7.19
CA GLU A 194 -80.24 -26.86 -8.12
C GLU A 194 -79.27 -25.81 -7.56
N GLU A 195 -79.41 -25.43 -6.28
CA GLU A 195 -78.48 -24.53 -5.58
C GLU A 195 -77.06 -25.11 -5.54
N SER A 196 -76.91 -26.39 -5.23
CA SER A 196 -75.61 -27.07 -5.20
C SER A 196 -74.96 -27.18 -6.59
N LEU A 197 -75.76 -27.40 -7.64
CA LEU A 197 -75.26 -27.39 -9.02
C LEU A 197 -74.81 -25.99 -9.45
N GLN A 198 -75.53 -24.95 -9.05
CA GLN A 198 -75.17 -23.56 -9.32
C GLN A 198 -73.88 -23.16 -8.58
N GLU A 199 -73.73 -23.57 -7.31
CA GLU A 199 -72.50 -23.36 -6.54
C GLU A 199 -71.31 -24.12 -7.15
N ASN A 200 -71.50 -25.36 -7.59
CA ASN A 200 -70.44 -26.10 -8.31
C ASN A 200 -70.04 -25.41 -9.62
N ALA A 201 -71.00 -24.86 -10.37
CA ALA A 201 -70.70 -24.14 -11.60
C ALA A 201 -69.88 -22.86 -11.32
N SER A 202 -70.22 -22.10 -10.28
CA SER A 202 -69.47 -20.90 -9.90
C SER A 202 -68.08 -21.24 -9.33
N LEU A 203 -67.96 -22.30 -8.54
CA LEU A 203 -66.68 -22.82 -8.06
C LEU A 203 -65.79 -23.28 -9.23
N LYS A 204 -66.35 -23.95 -10.24
CA LYS A 204 -65.59 -24.36 -11.42
C LYS A 204 -65.07 -23.16 -12.22
N LEU A 205 -65.90 -22.13 -12.40
CA LEU A 205 -65.48 -20.90 -13.09
C LEU A 205 -64.39 -20.15 -12.32
N THR A 206 -64.53 -20.03 -11.00
CA THR A 206 -63.50 -19.38 -10.16
C THR A 206 -62.20 -20.17 -10.12
N LEU A 207 -62.26 -21.51 -10.14
CA LEU A 207 -61.08 -22.36 -10.22
C LEU A 207 -60.35 -22.23 -11.56
N GLU A 208 -61.08 -22.17 -12.68
CA GLU A 208 -60.46 -21.95 -14.00
C GLU A 208 -59.84 -20.54 -14.10
N SER A 209 -60.51 -19.51 -13.58
CA SER A 209 -59.94 -18.16 -13.50
C SER A 209 -58.63 -18.14 -12.69
N ARG A 210 -58.62 -18.81 -11.54
CA ARG A 210 -57.42 -18.91 -10.70
C ARG A 210 -56.30 -19.69 -11.36
N LYS A 211 -56.62 -20.73 -12.12
CA LYS A 211 -55.64 -21.49 -12.91
C LYS A 211 -55.00 -20.62 -13.98
N ASN A 212 -55.78 -19.84 -14.72
CA ASN A 212 -55.26 -18.92 -15.74
C ASN A 212 -54.38 -17.82 -15.12
N GLU A 213 -54.79 -17.22 -13.99
CA GLU A 213 -53.97 -16.24 -13.27
C GLU A 213 -52.61 -16.83 -12.82
N LEU A 214 -52.59 -18.10 -12.40
CA LEU A 214 -51.36 -18.82 -12.04
C LEU A 214 -50.47 -19.10 -13.25
N GLU A 215 -51.05 -19.49 -14.39
CA GLU A 215 -50.33 -19.71 -15.64
C GLU A 215 -49.69 -18.40 -16.13
N GLU A 216 -50.43 -17.28 -16.14
CA GLU A 216 -49.91 -15.96 -16.50
C GLU A 216 -48.79 -15.49 -15.55
N ALA A 217 -48.96 -15.70 -14.24
CA ALA A 217 -47.93 -15.37 -13.26
C ALA A 217 -46.65 -16.19 -13.46
N LEU A 218 -46.79 -17.49 -13.78
CA LEU A 218 -45.66 -18.38 -14.05
C LEU A 218 -44.93 -18.00 -15.34
N GLU A 219 -45.66 -17.65 -16.41
CA GLU A 219 -45.07 -17.13 -17.65
C GLU A 219 -44.32 -15.81 -17.41
N GLY A 220 -44.91 -14.91 -16.62
CA GLY A 220 -44.27 -13.67 -16.18
C GLY A 220 -42.97 -13.93 -15.41
N GLN A 221 -42.98 -14.89 -14.48
CA GLN A 221 -41.79 -15.29 -13.72
C GLN A 221 -40.71 -15.93 -14.61
N CYS A 222 -41.09 -16.73 -15.60
CA CYS A 222 -40.14 -17.29 -16.57
C CYS A 222 -39.51 -16.19 -17.43
N ALA A 223 -40.29 -15.17 -17.83
CA ALA A 223 -39.78 -14.05 -18.61
C ALA A 223 -38.80 -13.18 -17.79
N THR A 224 -39.07 -12.94 -16.50
CA THR A 224 -38.15 -12.21 -15.62
C THR A 224 -36.87 -13.01 -15.35
N ALA A 225 -36.98 -14.33 -15.14
CA ALA A 225 -35.81 -15.20 -14.98
C ALA A 225 -34.88 -15.19 -16.20
N ARG A 226 -35.43 -15.21 -17.42
CA ARG A 226 -34.62 -15.09 -18.65
C ARG A 226 -33.91 -13.74 -18.75
N LYS A 227 -34.61 -12.64 -18.44
CA LYS A 227 -33.99 -11.30 -18.41
C LYS A 227 -32.88 -11.20 -17.36
N LEU A 228 -33.08 -11.82 -16.20
CA LEU A 228 -32.09 -11.86 -15.14
C LEU A 228 -30.84 -12.62 -15.60
N GLN A 229 -31.01 -13.78 -16.23
CA GLN A 229 -29.91 -14.56 -16.82
C GLN A 229 -29.16 -13.77 -17.92
N GLU A 230 -29.86 -13.00 -18.75
CA GLU A 230 -29.22 -12.13 -19.75
C GLU A 230 -28.40 -10.99 -19.11
N ILE A 231 -28.89 -10.42 -18.01
CA ILE A 231 -28.17 -9.39 -17.25
C ILE A 231 -26.95 -9.98 -16.56
N GLU A 232 -27.06 -11.16 -15.94
CA GLU A 232 -25.94 -11.89 -15.34
C GLU A 232 -24.84 -12.16 -16.37
N LYS A 233 -25.22 -12.66 -17.55
CA LYS A 233 -24.25 -12.90 -18.63
C LYS A 233 -23.54 -11.61 -19.08
N LYS A 234 -24.27 -10.49 -19.21
CA LYS A 234 -23.68 -9.19 -19.55
C LYS A 234 -22.76 -8.68 -18.43
N ALA A 235 -23.10 -8.93 -17.17
CA ALA A 235 -22.26 -8.56 -16.04
C ALA A 235 -20.95 -9.36 -16.05
N GLU A 236 -20.98 -10.65 -16.36
CA GLU A 236 -19.79 -11.48 -16.56
C GLU A 236 -18.93 -10.97 -17.73
N GLU A 237 -19.55 -10.67 -18.88
CA GLU A 237 -18.85 -10.09 -20.05
C GLU A 237 -18.17 -8.75 -19.71
N PHE A 238 -18.82 -7.88 -18.94
CA PHE A 238 -18.21 -6.63 -18.48
C PHE A 238 -17.11 -6.84 -17.45
N GLN A 239 -17.24 -7.83 -16.56
CA GLN A 239 -16.19 -8.17 -15.61
C GLN A 239 -14.92 -8.65 -16.33
N GLU A 240 -15.05 -9.50 -17.35
CA GLU A 240 -13.93 -9.94 -18.18
C GLU A 240 -13.28 -8.77 -18.94
N GLN A 241 -14.08 -7.83 -19.47
CA GLN A 241 -13.56 -6.62 -20.09
C GLN A 241 -12.78 -5.73 -19.11
N VAL A 242 -13.26 -5.59 -17.88
CA VAL A 242 -12.54 -4.82 -16.84
C VAL A 242 -11.22 -5.51 -16.47
N GLU A 243 -11.20 -6.83 -16.35
CA GLU A 243 -9.95 -7.57 -16.06
C GLU A 243 -8.93 -7.49 -17.20
N THR A 244 -9.38 -7.55 -18.45
CA THR A 244 -8.49 -7.39 -19.62
C THR A 244 -7.96 -5.97 -19.74
N LEU A 245 -8.78 -4.95 -19.48
CA LEU A 245 -8.34 -3.56 -19.43
C LEU A 245 -7.33 -3.31 -18.30
N LYS A 246 -7.56 -3.85 -17.11
CA LYS A 246 -6.60 -3.76 -15.99
C LYS A 246 -5.25 -4.41 -16.31
N LYS A 247 -5.25 -5.54 -17.01
CA LYS A 247 -4.00 -6.17 -17.48
C LYS A 247 -3.27 -5.27 -18.47
N ALA A 248 -3.99 -4.70 -19.45
CA ALA A 248 -3.41 -3.78 -20.42
C ALA A 248 -2.88 -2.49 -19.77
N GLU A 249 -3.58 -1.96 -18.77
CA GLU A 249 -3.14 -0.81 -17.95
C GLU A 249 -1.82 -1.12 -17.25
N ASN A 250 -1.74 -2.24 -16.52
CA ASN A 250 -0.50 -2.68 -15.86
C ASN A 250 0.67 -2.88 -16.84
N ASP A 251 0.41 -3.46 -18.01
CA ASP A 251 1.44 -3.66 -19.05
C ASP A 251 1.95 -2.31 -19.61
N LEU A 252 1.04 -1.34 -19.81
CA LEU A 252 1.39 0.01 -20.23
C LEU A 252 2.17 0.77 -19.16
N GLU A 253 1.78 0.66 -17.88
CA GLU A 253 2.53 1.23 -16.76
C GLU A 253 3.94 0.62 -16.66
N SER A 254 4.07 -0.69 -16.84
CA SER A 254 5.38 -1.36 -16.87
C SER A 254 6.23 -0.91 -18.07
N ALA A 255 5.62 -0.67 -19.23
CA ALA A 255 6.34 -0.16 -20.40
C ALA A 255 6.75 1.32 -20.21
N LEU A 256 5.92 2.13 -19.56
CA LEU A 256 6.18 3.54 -19.27
C LEU A 256 7.33 3.70 -18.26
N THR A 257 7.34 2.87 -17.20
CA THR A 257 8.42 2.83 -16.21
C THR A 257 9.74 2.40 -16.85
N HIS A 258 9.73 1.36 -17.68
CA HIS A 258 10.92 0.95 -18.43
C HIS A 258 11.43 2.04 -19.39
N CYS A 259 10.54 2.78 -20.04
CA CYS A 259 10.93 3.93 -20.86
C CYS A 259 11.56 5.05 -20.02
N HIS A 260 11.03 5.35 -18.84
CA HIS A 260 11.62 6.34 -17.92
C HIS A 260 13.02 5.92 -17.47
N ASP A 261 13.19 4.67 -17.01
CA ASP A 261 14.49 4.14 -16.62
C ASP A 261 15.49 4.26 -17.78
N LYS A 262 15.03 4.02 -19.02
CA LYS A 262 15.89 4.15 -20.19
C LYS A 262 16.28 5.59 -20.51
N ILE A 263 15.38 6.54 -20.31
CA ILE A 263 15.65 7.96 -20.45
C ILE A 263 16.68 8.39 -19.41
N ASP A 264 16.51 7.99 -18.14
CA ASP A 264 17.44 8.32 -17.06
C ASP A 264 18.84 7.75 -17.31
N GLU A 265 18.94 6.50 -17.79
CA GLU A 265 20.22 5.92 -18.23
C GLU A 265 20.89 6.75 -19.33
N LEU A 266 20.12 7.23 -20.32
CA LEU A 266 20.65 8.02 -21.43
C LEU A 266 21.06 9.41 -20.99
N VAL A 267 20.31 10.04 -20.09
CA VAL A 267 20.66 11.34 -19.48
C VAL A 267 21.97 11.21 -18.69
N ASN A 268 22.11 10.17 -17.86
CA ASN A 268 23.35 9.93 -17.11
C ASN A 268 24.55 9.68 -18.04
N LYS A 269 24.38 8.88 -19.09
CA LYS A 269 25.44 8.67 -20.10
C LYS A 269 25.80 9.96 -20.84
N ASN A 270 24.82 10.83 -21.11
CA ASN A 270 25.06 12.12 -21.75
C ASN A 270 25.85 13.05 -20.81
N PHE A 271 25.48 13.08 -19.54
CA PHE A 271 26.19 13.84 -18.51
C PHE A 271 27.65 13.36 -18.37
N GLU A 272 27.90 12.05 -18.25
CA GLU A 272 29.26 11.50 -18.21
C GLU A 272 30.08 11.83 -19.48
N ALA A 273 29.44 11.79 -20.66
CA ALA A 273 30.09 12.17 -21.91
C ALA A 273 30.43 13.67 -21.94
N HIS A 274 29.54 14.51 -21.44
CA HIS A 274 29.75 15.95 -21.31
C HIS A 274 30.90 16.26 -20.35
N GLU A 275 30.95 15.61 -19.18
CA GLU A 275 32.08 15.76 -18.23
C GLU A 275 33.41 15.36 -18.88
N LYS A 276 33.48 14.21 -19.56
CA LYS A 276 34.70 13.79 -20.27
C LYS A 276 35.15 14.77 -21.35
N VAL A 277 34.20 15.36 -22.08
CA VAL A 277 34.50 16.40 -23.09
C VAL A 277 35.00 17.67 -22.41
N SER A 278 34.37 18.08 -21.31
CA SER A 278 34.78 19.25 -20.52
C SER A 278 36.20 19.08 -19.96
N GLU A 279 36.52 17.92 -19.38
CA GLU A 279 37.87 17.59 -18.91
C GLU A 279 38.89 17.59 -20.05
N SER A 280 38.53 17.03 -21.20
CA SER A 280 39.40 16.99 -22.38
C SER A 280 39.66 18.40 -22.94
N LEU A 281 38.64 19.26 -22.98
CA LEU A 281 38.77 20.66 -23.37
C LEU A 281 39.69 21.40 -22.40
N HIS A 282 39.48 21.24 -21.10
CA HIS A 282 40.33 21.88 -20.09
C HIS A 282 41.80 21.46 -20.23
N LEU A 283 42.07 20.17 -20.48
CA LEU A 283 43.44 19.68 -20.72
C LEU A 283 44.07 20.34 -21.96
N VAL A 284 43.29 20.50 -23.04
CA VAL A 284 43.75 21.18 -24.26
C VAL A 284 44.03 22.66 -23.99
N GLU A 285 43.17 23.35 -23.23
CA GLU A 285 43.37 24.75 -22.83
C GLU A 285 44.67 24.91 -22.02
N CYS A 286 44.92 24.03 -21.04
CA CYS A 286 46.17 24.02 -20.28
C CYS A 286 47.38 23.79 -21.19
N ALA A 287 47.31 22.80 -22.09
CA ALA A 287 48.41 22.50 -23.02
C ALA A 287 48.68 23.67 -23.99
N MET A 288 47.63 24.38 -24.44
CA MET A 288 47.76 25.58 -25.26
C MET A 288 48.41 26.72 -24.47
N ALA A 289 47.99 26.97 -23.24
CA ALA A 289 48.58 27.99 -22.37
C ALA A 289 50.08 27.71 -22.10
N GLU A 290 50.44 26.44 -21.86
CA GLU A 290 51.85 26.03 -21.69
C GLU A 290 52.67 26.24 -22.98
N LYS A 291 52.11 25.89 -24.14
CA LYS A 291 52.74 26.13 -25.44
C LYS A 291 52.98 27.62 -25.67
N ASP A 292 51.98 28.47 -25.42
CA ASP A 292 52.11 29.92 -25.61
C ASP A 292 53.16 30.51 -24.65
N ALA A 293 53.19 30.05 -23.39
CA ALA A 293 54.23 30.42 -22.45
C ALA A 293 55.63 29.97 -22.91
N ALA A 294 55.76 28.79 -23.52
CA ALA A 294 57.03 28.31 -24.09
C ALA A 294 57.47 29.16 -25.30
N ILE A 295 56.55 29.50 -26.21
CA ILE A 295 56.82 30.37 -27.36
C ILE A 295 57.29 31.75 -26.91
N LEU A 296 56.65 32.33 -25.89
CA LEU A 296 57.05 33.63 -25.34
C LEU A 296 58.47 33.58 -24.74
N ARG A 297 58.80 32.55 -23.96
CA ARG A 297 60.15 32.35 -23.42
C ARG A 297 61.18 32.18 -24.54
N GLU A 298 60.87 31.41 -25.58
CA GLU A 298 61.75 31.22 -26.73
C GLU A 298 61.97 32.54 -27.48
N ALA A 299 60.93 33.35 -27.66
CA ALA A 299 61.03 34.66 -28.28
C ALA A 299 61.96 35.61 -27.50
N GLN A 300 61.82 35.65 -26.16
CA GLN A 300 62.69 36.44 -25.28
C GLN A 300 64.16 36.01 -25.39
N ILE A 301 64.44 34.69 -25.27
CA ILE A 301 65.80 34.15 -25.41
C ILE A 301 66.38 34.44 -26.80
N ARG A 302 65.55 34.39 -27.85
CA ARG A 302 65.98 34.72 -29.21
C ARG A 302 66.35 36.21 -29.33
N GLU A 303 65.56 37.10 -28.75
CA GLU A 303 65.85 38.54 -28.73
C GLU A 303 67.15 38.85 -27.96
N GLU A 304 67.33 38.26 -26.78
CA GLU A 304 68.56 38.38 -25.99
C GLU A 304 69.79 37.87 -26.77
N ASN A 305 69.68 36.72 -27.43
CA ASN A 305 70.77 36.19 -28.27
C ASN A 305 71.12 37.15 -29.41
N VAL A 306 70.12 37.73 -30.10
CA VAL A 306 70.36 38.72 -31.14
C VAL A 306 71.02 39.97 -30.57
N HIS A 307 70.62 40.42 -29.38
CA HIS A 307 71.23 41.55 -28.69
C HIS A 307 72.70 41.27 -28.32
N LEU A 308 72.99 40.13 -27.69
CA LEU A 308 74.34 39.70 -27.34
C LEU A 308 75.23 39.53 -28.59
N GLN A 309 74.69 38.99 -29.67
CA GLN A 309 75.41 38.85 -30.93
C GLN A 309 75.79 40.22 -31.52
N LYS A 310 74.89 41.21 -31.47
CA LYS A 310 75.18 42.60 -31.89
C LYS A 310 76.24 43.24 -31.00
N LEU A 311 76.14 43.06 -29.68
CA LEU A 311 77.13 43.59 -28.73
C LEU A 311 78.52 42.99 -28.99
N MET A 312 78.58 41.67 -29.19
CA MET A 312 79.84 40.97 -29.50
C MET A 312 80.44 41.44 -30.83
N ALA A 313 79.62 41.61 -31.88
CA ALA A 313 80.08 42.19 -33.14
C ALA A 313 80.65 43.59 -32.95
N SER A 314 79.98 44.46 -32.18
CA SER A 314 80.47 45.81 -31.86
C SER A 314 81.81 45.78 -31.10
N ILE A 315 81.98 44.87 -30.13
CA ILE A 315 83.24 44.73 -29.39
C ILE A 315 84.37 44.26 -30.32
N VAL A 316 84.09 43.32 -31.22
CA VAL A 316 85.06 42.83 -32.21
C VAL A 316 85.45 43.94 -33.19
N ASP A 317 84.48 44.72 -33.68
CA ASP A 317 84.74 45.84 -34.58
C ASP A 317 85.56 46.94 -33.89
N GLU A 318 85.23 47.29 -32.65
CA GLU A 318 85.96 48.28 -31.84
C GLU A 318 87.39 47.80 -31.51
N ALA A 319 87.55 46.53 -31.13
CA ALA A 319 88.88 45.93 -30.92
C ALA A 319 89.68 45.91 -32.22
N GLY A 320 89.05 45.56 -33.36
CA GLY A 320 89.67 45.62 -34.68
C GLY A 320 90.08 47.03 -35.08
N ALA A 321 89.27 48.05 -34.76
CA ALA A 321 89.59 49.45 -34.99
C ALA A 321 90.76 49.92 -34.13
N ARG A 322 90.75 49.61 -32.82
CA ARG A 322 91.87 49.90 -31.89
C ARG A 322 93.17 49.27 -32.38
N VAL A 323 93.17 48.00 -32.76
CA VAL A 323 94.36 47.33 -33.28
C VAL A 323 94.86 47.99 -34.57
N LYS A 324 93.96 48.36 -35.49
CA LYS A 324 94.35 49.09 -36.72
C LYS A 324 94.98 50.44 -36.39
N GLU A 325 94.41 51.19 -35.44
CA GLU A 325 94.93 52.48 -35.00
C GLU A 325 96.30 52.33 -34.32
N GLU A 326 96.47 51.36 -33.42
CA GLU A 326 97.77 51.06 -32.79
C GLU A 326 98.83 50.68 -33.84
N VAL A 327 98.48 49.82 -34.80
CA VAL A 327 99.38 49.45 -35.91
C VAL A 327 99.77 50.67 -36.74
N GLU A 328 98.82 51.55 -37.06
CA GLU A 328 99.10 52.76 -37.84
C GLU A 328 99.97 53.74 -37.05
N ASN A 329 99.72 53.93 -35.75
CA ASN A 329 100.57 54.73 -34.88
C ASN A 329 102.00 54.16 -34.80
N ILE A 330 102.15 52.84 -34.64
CA ILE A 330 103.44 52.16 -34.66
C ILE A 330 104.15 52.38 -36.00
N LYS A 331 103.45 52.21 -37.13
CA LYS A 331 104.00 52.51 -38.46
C LYS A 331 104.48 53.95 -38.58
N GLN A 332 103.67 54.92 -38.15
CA GLN A 332 104.05 56.33 -38.15
C GLN A 332 105.28 56.60 -37.28
N GLN A 333 105.38 55.99 -36.10
CA GLN A 333 106.57 56.10 -35.24
C GLN A 333 107.81 55.52 -35.92
N TYR A 334 107.72 54.36 -36.58
CA TYR A 334 108.84 53.78 -37.33
C TYR A 334 109.21 54.60 -38.56
N ASN A 335 108.23 55.16 -39.29
CA ASN A 335 108.49 56.05 -40.42
C ASN A 335 109.21 57.32 -39.97
N LYS A 336 108.78 57.96 -38.86
CA LYS A 336 109.50 59.10 -38.26
C LYS A 336 110.92 58.74 -37.85
N LYS A 337 111.12 57.58 -37.20
CA LYS A 337 112.47 57.09 -36.86
C LYS A 337 113.32 56.86 -38.11
N LEU A 338 112.73 56.32 -39.17
CA LEU A 338 113.39 56.12 -40.46
C LEU A 338 113.77 57.46 -41.10
N GLU A 339 112.89 58.46 -41.09
CA GLU A 339 113.18 59.81 -41.58
C GLU A 339 114.33 60.46 -40.81
N VAL A 340 114.35 60.36 -39.49
CA VAL A 340 115.46 60.84 -38.65
C VAL A 340 116.75 60.11 -39.00
N LEU A 341 116.74 58.77 -39.10
CA LEU A 341 117.91 58.00 -39.49
C LEU A 341 118.41 58.36 -40.89
N VAL A 342 117.52 58.58 -41.86
CA VAL A 342 117.89 59.03 -43.21
C VAL A 342 118.47 60.44 -43.18
N HIS A 343 117.90 61.34 -42.38
CA HIS A 343 118.44 62.68 -42.19
C HIS A 343 119.83 62.64 -41.53
N ASP A 344 120.02 61.84 -40.48
CA ASP A 344 121.30 61.63 -39.82
C ASP A 344 122.30 60.99 -40.77
N MET A 345 121.89 60.01 -41.59
CA MET A 345 122.74 59.43 -42.63
C MET A 345 123.18 60.48 -43.65
N LYS A 346 122.28 61.33 -44.14
CA LYS A 346 122.63 62.44 -45.05
C LYS A 346 123.54 63.44 -44.39
N LYS A 347 123.28 63.81 -43.13
CA LYS A 347 124.13 64.71 -42.35
C LYS A 347 125.52 64.11 -42.16
N LEU A 348 125.62 62.84 -41.81
CA LEU A 348 126.89 62.11 -41.71
C LEU A 348 127.57 62.00 -43.07
N GLU A 349 126.83 61.83 -44.17
CA GLU A 349 127.36 61.81 -45.53
C GLU A 349 127.88 63.19 -45.94
N ASP A 350 127.16 64.27 -45.64
CA ASP A 350 127.58 65.65 -45.87
C ASP A 350 128.78 66.02 -45.00
N GLU A 351 128.78 65.65 -43.72
CA GLU A 351 129.92 65.78 -42.83
C GLU A 351 131.11 64.96 -43.32
N ASN A 352 130.89 63.76 -43.85
CA ASN A 352 131.94 62.92 -44.43
C ASN A 352 132.47 63.52 -45.73
N ASN A 353 131.60 64.09 -46.57
CA ASN A 353 131.97 64.80 -47.79
C ASN A 353 132.72 66.10 -47.46
N GLU A 354 132.30 66.84 -46.44
CA GLU A 354 132.97 68.03 -45.96
C GLU A 354 134.29 67.69 -45.28
N LYS A 355 134.35 66.64 -44.46
CA LYS A 355 135.59 66.08 -43.92
C LYS A 355 136.47 65.55 -45.03
N ASN A 356 135.95 64.95 -46.10
CA ASN A 356 136.75 64.55 -47.26
C ASN A 356 137.26 65.77 -48.03
N LYS A 357 136.45 66.82 -48.19
CA LYS A 357 136.91 68.09 -48.77
C LYS A 357 137.95 68.76 -47.87
N LYS A 358 137.75 68.76 -46.56
CA LYS A 358 138.69 69.26 -45.55
C LYS A 358 139.91 68.39 -45.46
N LEU A 359 139.82 67.08 -45.65
CA LEU A 359 140.94 66.14 -45.70
C LEU A 359 141.66 66.29 -47.03
N GLN A 360 140.98 66.54 -48.14
CA GLN A 360 141.63 66.90 -49.41
C GLN A 360 142.32 68.24 -49.30
N LYS A 361 141.67 69.24 -48.69
CA LYS A 361 142.27 70.51 -48.33
C LYS A 361 143.44 70.28 -47.40
N GLU A 362 143.29 69.71 -46.22
CA GLU A 362 144.35 69.30 -45.30
C GLU A 362 145.31 68.27 -45.86
N ILE A 363 145.08 67.60 -46.98
CA ILE A 363 146.13 66.84 -47.67
C ILE A 363 146.95 67.83 -48.49
N GLN A 364 146.31 68.76 -49.21
CA GLN A 364 146.97 69.91 -49.86
C GLN A 364 147.62 70.86 -48.84
N GLU A 365 147.00 71.02 -47.68
CA GLU A 365 147.36 71.86 -46.57
C GLU A 365 148.34 71.13 -45.70
N LYS A 366 148.32 69.79 -45.53
CA LYS A 366 149.43 68.97 -45.02
C LYS A 366 150.59 69.00 -45.99
N TYR A 367 150.39 69.08 -47.30
CA TYR A 367 151.50 69.41 -48.20
C TYR A 367 152.07 70.83 -47.91
N ILE A 368 151.27 71.74 -47.34
CA ILE A 368 151.65 73.11 -46.93
C ILE A 368 152.07 73.21 -45.43
N LEU A 369 151.60 72.32 -44.55
CA LEU A 369 151.63 72.28 -43.08
C LEU A 369 152.51 71.12 -42.59
N GLU A 370 152.88 70.14 -43.42
CA GLU A 370 154.23 69.55 -43.36
C GLU A 370 155.28 70.63 -43.62
N GLY A 371 154.89 71.77 -44.21
CA GLY A 371 155.67 73.01 -44.26
C GLY A 371 155.50 73.95 -43.05
N GLU A 372 154.39 73.92 -42.31
CA GLU A 372 154.02 74.98 -41.34
C GLU A 372 153.46 74.51 -39.97
N LEU A 373 153.12 73.24 -39.80
CA LEU A 373 152.81 72.57 -38.52
C LEU A 373 154.05 71.91 -37.91
N GLN A 374 155.17 72.60 -38.09
CA GLN A 374 156.04 72.94 -36.98
C GLN A 374 155.27 73.96 -36.11
N LYS A 375 154.44 73.46 -35.16
CA LYS A 375 153.90 74.10 -33.91
C LYS A 375 152.35 74.06 -33.74
N ILE A 376 151.90 73.06 -32.95
CA ILE A 376 151.15 73.15 -31.66
C ILE A 376 150.00 74.18 -31.54
N GLN A 377 148.84 74.00 -30.87
CA GLN A 377 148.06 72.92 -30.21
C GLN A 377 146.91 73.61 -29.40
N VAL A 378 145.72 72.96 -29.25
CA VAL A 378 144.87 72.89 -28.01
C VAL A 378 144.11 74.17 -27.50
N GLU A 379 142.91 74.19 -26.87
CA GLU A 379 141.81 73.25 -26.49
C GLU A 379 140.76 73.98 -25.56
N SER A 380 139.57 73.38 -25.32
CA SER A 380 138.85 73.28 -24.00
C SER A 380 137.74 74.30 -23.51
N PRO A 381 136.89 73.99 -22.46
CA PRO A 381 135.41 73.84 -22.56
C PRO A 381 134.50 74.26 -21.31
N LEU A 382 133.18 73.90 -21.36
CA LEU A 382 132.21 73.32 -20.35
C LEU A 382 131.65 74.01 -19.04
N THR A 383 130.30 73.90 -18.79
CA THR A 383 129.55 73.26 -17.62
C THR A 383 128.06 73.73 -17.38
N VAL A 384 127.00 72.86 -17.40
CA VAL A 384 125.55 73.18 -17.04
C VAL A 384 124.69 72.04 -16.34
N SER A 385 125.20 70.84 -16.03
CA SER A 385 124.36 69.62 -15.80
C SER A 385 123.48 69.46 -14.51
N VAL A 386 123.38 70.41 -13.57
CA VAL A 386 122.84 70.09 -12.22
C VAL A 386 121.40 70.58 -11.95
N LEU A 387 120.86 71.53 -12.73
CA LEU A 387 119.55 72.13 -12.47
C LEU A 387 118.35 71.35 -13.02
N GLU A 388 118.53 70.57 -14.10
CA GLU A 388 117.42 69.85 -14.76
C GLU A 388 116.80 68.76 -13.89
N LYS A 389 117.57 68.17 -12.97
CA LYS A 389 117.14 66.98 -12.22
C LYS A 389 116.14 67.27 -11.09
N LYS A 390 116.00 68.53 -10.65
CA LYS A 390 115.07 68.91 -9.57
C LYS A 390 113.69 69.34 -10.08
N LEU A 391 113.58 69.74 -11.35
CA LEU A 391 112.31 70.21 -11.94
C LEU A 391 111.38 69.05 -12.31
N THR A 392 111.93 67.89 -12.62
CA THR A 392 111.19 66.70 -13.06
C THR A 392 110.38 66.07 -11.92
N MET A 393 110.96 65.96 -10.72
CA MET A 393 110.30 65.30 -9.58
C MET A 393 109.01 66.03 -9.11
N ALA A 394 108.94 67.35 -9.23
CA ALA A 394 107.76 68.11 -8.84
C ALA A 394 106.59 67.98 -9.84
N HIS A 395 106.86 67.62 -11.10
CA HIS A 395 105.82 67.42 -12.10
C HIS A 395 105.07 66.09 -11.92
N ASP A 396 105.77 65.04 -11.49
CA ASP A 396 105.19 63.71 -11.33
C ASP A 396 104.14 63.67 -10.20
N GLU A 397 104.39 64.36 -9.09
CA GLU A 397 103.47 64.42 -7.93
C GLU A 397 102.14 65.12 -8.27
N ILE A 398 102.16 66.13 -9.15
CA ILE A 398 100.95 66.83 -9.61
C ILE A 398 100.09 65.93 -10.51
N LEU A 399 100.71 65.05 -11.30
CA LEU A 399 100.00 64.14 -12.21
C LEU A 399 99.23 63.07 -11.46
N ASP A 400 99.79 62.53 -10.37
CA ASP A 400 99.14 61.50 -9.56
C ASP A 400 97.91 62.04 -8.81
N LEU A 401 97.99 63.26 -8.27
CA LEU A 401 96.83 63.93 -7.64
C LEU A 401 95.68 64.18 -8.64
N LYS A 402 95.99 64.53 -9.89
CA LYS A 402 94.98 64.67 -10.95
C LYS A 402 94.33 63.34 -11.32
N ARG A 403 95.11 62.25 -11.36
CA ARG A 403 94.58 60.90 -11.65
C ARG A 403 93.62 60.44 -10.56
N CYS A 404 93.98 60.65 -9.29
CA CYS A 404 93.13 60.31 -8.15
C CYS A 404 91.81 61.10 -8.15
N ASN A 405 91.84 62.39 -8.45
CA ASN A 405 90.63 63.22 -8.53
C ASN A 405 89.68 62.77 -9.67
N MET A 406 90.24 62.37 -10.83
CA MET A 406 89.44 61.84 -11.94
C MET A 406 88.74 60.53 -11.56
N GLN A 407 89.43 59.63 -10.86
CA GLN A 407 88.86 58.35 -10.39
C GLN A 407 87.69 58.58 -9.41
N LEU A 408 87.85 59.49 -8.44
CA LEU A 408 86.78 59.85 -7.52
C LEU A 408 85.58 60.48 -8.23
N SER A 409 85.81 61.26 -9.29
CA SER A 409 84.72 61.80 -10.12
C SER A 409 83.95 60.71 -10.85
N MET A 410 84.65 59.71 -11.39
CA MET A 410 84.02 58.55 -12.06
C MET A 410 83.21 57.70 -11.08
N GLU A 411 83.75 57.43 -9.88
CA GLU A 411 83.02 56.69 -8.84
C GLU A 411 81.75 57.41 -8.39
N LYS A 412 81.82 58.74 -8.22
CA LYS A 412 80.65 59.57 -7.91
C LYS A 412 79.58 59.46 -8.99
N GLU A 413 79.96 59.51 -10.26
CA GLU A 413 79.03 59.42 -11.39
C GLU A 413 78.41 58.02 -11.51
N ASN A 414 79.21 56.96 -11.30
CA ASN A 414 78.72 55.58 -11.26
C ASN A 414 77.68 55.36 -10.15
N LEU A 415 77.97 55.81 -8.92
CA LEU A 415 77.03 55.71 -7.81
C LEU A 415 75.75 56.52 -8.08
N HIS A 416 75.88 57.68 -8.74
CA HIS A 416 74.71 58.47 -9.13
C HIS A 416 73.84 57.73 -10.16
N SER A 417 74.44 57.15 -11.20
CA SER A 417 73.72 56.34 -12.19
C SER A 417 73.08 55.09 -11.57
N GLU A 418 73.75 54.44 -10.62
CA GLU A 418 73.19 53.28 -9.91
C GLU A 418 71.99 53.64 -9.03
N LEU A 419 72.07 54.77 -8.31
CA LEU A 419 70.94 55.30 -7.55
C LEU A 419 69.75 55.65 -8.43
N GLU A 420 69.99 56.25 -9.61
CA GLU A 420 68.91 56.60 -10.53
C GLU A 420 68.26 55.36 -11.14
N ARG A 421 69.05 54.34 -11.52
CA ARG A 421 68.53 53.04 -11.96
C ARG A 421 67.69 52.36 -10.87
N LEU A 422 68.13 52.41 -9.61
CA LEU A 422 67.38 51.85 -8.49
C LEU A 422 66.04 52.58 -8.29
N ARG A 423 66.03 53.91 -8.39
CA ARG A 423 64.81 54.73 -8.32
C ARG A 423 63.83 54.38 -9.44
N GLU A 424 64.31 54.26 -10.67
CA GLU A 424 63.48 53.86 -11.82
C GLU A 424 62.90 52.45 -11.63
N SER A 425 63.71 51.49 -11.16
CA SER A 425 63.25 50.14 -10.83
C SER A 425 62.13 50.16 -9.78
N HIS A 426 62.34 50.85 -8.66
CA HIS A 426 61.33 50.97 -7.62
C HIS A 426 60.06 51.67 -8.13
N ALA A 427 60.18 52.68 -8.99
CA ALA A 427 59.03 53.35 -9.60
C ALA A 427 58.23 52.40 -10.51
N LEU A 428 58.89 51.49 -11.23
CA LEU A 428 58.22 50.47 -12.04
C LEU A 428 57.50 49.45 -11.16
N ASP A 429 58.10 49.01 -10.06
CA ASP A 429 57.49 48.05 -9.14
C ASP A 429 56.25 48.64 -8.44
N ILE A 430 56.31 49.92 -8.04
CA ILE A 430 55.13 50.65 -7.53
C ILE A 430 54.02 50.69 -8.58
N ARG A 431 54.34 50.96 -9.85
CA ARG A 431 53.33 50.97 -10.92
C ARG A 431 52.69 49.61 -11.12
N LYS A 432 53.47 48.53 -11.12
CA LYS A 432 52.95 47.16 -11.22
C LYS A 432 52.00 46.84 -10.08
N MET A 433 52.42 47.11 -8.85
CA MET A 433 51.59 46.88 -7.67
C MET A 433 50.28 47.69 -7.73
N ASN A 434 50.34 48.96 -8.16
CA ASN A 434 49.13 49.78 -8.33
C ASN A 434 48.21 49.23 -9.42
N MET A 435 48.74 48.71 -10.53
CA MET A 435 47.93 48.06 -11.57
C MET A 435 47.25 46.79 -11.05
N GLU A 436 47.96 45.97 -10.27
CA GLU A 436 47.39 44.78 -9.63
C GLU A 436 46.30 45.15 -8.62
N CYS A 437 46.52 46.17 -7.79
CA CYS A 437 45.50 46.69 -6.87
C CYS A 437 44.25 47.14 -7.63
N HIS A 438 44.40 47.94 -8.69
CA HIS A 438 43.26 48.37 -9.50
C HIS A 438 42.52 47.20 -10.17
N PHE A 439 43.25 46.21 -10.67
CA PHE A 439 42.64 45.02 -11.27
C PHE A 439 41.82 44.22 -10.24
N MET A 440 42.32 44.08 -9.02
CA MET A 440 41.58 43.44 -7.93
C MET A 440 40.38 44.27 -7.49
N GLU A 441 40.50 45.60 -7.43
CA GLU A 441 39.38 46.51 -7.15
C GLU A 441 38.27 46.38 -8.21
N GLU A 442 38.64 46.31 -9.49
CA GLU A 442 37.69 46.13 -10.59
C GLU A 442 36.97 44.77 -10.53
N GLN A 443 37.69 43.70 -10.20
CA GLN A 443 37.07 42.39 -9.95
C GLN A 443 36.11 42.41 -8.76
N ILE A 444 36.49 43.07 -7.67
CA ILE A 444 35.63 43.23 -6.48
C ILE A 444 34.35 43.99 -6.87
N LEU A 445 34.45 45.09 -7.61
CA LEU A 445 33.31 45.84 -8.13
C LEU A 445 32.42 44.99 -9.05
N GLY A 446 33.03 44.17 -9.93
CA GLY A 446 32.31 43.23 -10.79
C GLY A 446 31.54 42.17 -10.00
N LEU A 447 32.15 41.59 -8.97
CA LEU A 447 31.49 40.62 -8.10
C LEU A 447 30.38 41.26 -7.25
N GLN A 448 30.59 42.50 -6.76
CA GLN A 448 29.56 43.24 -6.03
C GLN A 448 28.34 43.53 -6.90
N THR A 449 28.54 43.97 -8.15
CA THR A 449 27.44 44.22 -9.08
C THR A 449 26.69 42.94 -9.47
N GLN A 450 27.40 41.82 -9.67
CA GLN A 450 26.77 40.51 -9.89
C GLN A 450 25.95 40.07 -8.66
N LEU A 451 26.49 40.23 -7.45
CA LEU A 451 25.79 39.91 -6.21
C LEU A 451 24.53 40.76 -6.03
N GLU A 452 24.58 42.05 -6.35
CA GLU A 452 23.42 42.94 -6.34
C GLU A 452 22.36 42.51 -7.36
N ALA A 453 22.76 42.12 -8.57
CA ALA A 453 21.85 41.62 -9.60
C ALA A 453 21.15 40.32 -9.17
N GLU A 454 21.90 39.36 -8.62
CA GLU A 454 21.35 38.11 -8.08
C GLU A 454 20.41 38.37 -6.89
N ASN A 455 20.77 39.28 -5.98
CA ASN A 455 19.89 39.67 -4.88
C ASN A 455 18.59 40.32 -5.37
N GLN A 456 18.65 41.17 -6.41
CA GLN A 456 17.45 41.72 -7.03
C GLN A 456 16.60 40.65 -7.72
N ALA A 457 17.22 39.69 -8.41
CA ALA A 457 16.53 38.55 -9.01
C ALA A 457 15.83 37.70 -7.94
N LYS A 458 16.54 37.39 -6.85
CA LYS A 458 15.99 36.70 -5.68
C LYS A 458 14.82 37.45 -5.05
N SER A 459 14.90 38.78 -4.90
CA SER A 459 13.79 39.61 -4.41
C SER A 459 12.55 39.48 -5.30
N LYS A 460 12.72 39.54 -6.63
CA LYS A 460 11.61 39.37 -7.58
C LYS A 460 10.99 37.97 -7.53
N ILE A 461 11.81 36.93 -7.36
CA ILE A 461 11.32 35.55 -7.19
C ILE A 461 10.53 35.42 -5.88
N SER A 462 11.04 35.99 -4.78
CA SER A 462 10.35 36.02 -3.48
C SER A 462 8.99 36.72 -3.58
N GLU A 463 8.92 37.89 -4.22
CA GLU A 463 7.66 38.60 -4.45
C GLU A 463 6.67 37.79 -5.30
N HIS A 464 7.16 37.00 -6.27
CA HIS A 464 6.30 36.13 -7.06
C HIS A 464 5.79 34.94 -6.25
N ALA A 465 6.64 34.34 -5.42
CA ALA A 465 6.26 33.27 -4.49
C ALA A 465 5.19 33.74 -3.50
N GLU A 466 5.36 34.93 -2.90
CA GLU A 466 4.37 35.52 -2.00
C GLU A 466 3.01 35.76 -2.69
N LYS A 467 3.02 36.20 -3.96
CA LYS A 467 1.78 36.36 -4.75
C LYS A 467 1.08 35.03 -5.01
N LEU A 468 1.84 33.95 -5.27
CA LEU A 468 1.30 32.62 -5.48
C LEU A 468 0.74 32.02 -4.18
N GLU A 469 1.44 32.21 -3.06
CA GLU A 469 0.94 31.82 -1.74
C GLU A 469 -0.37 32.53 -1.40
N GLU A 470 -0.48 33.82 -1.67
CA GLU A 470 -1.71 34.58 -1.44
C GLU A 470 -2.86 34.09 -2.34
N GLN A 471 -2.58 33.77 -3.61
CA GLN A 471 -3.58 33.17 -4.51
C GLN A 471 -4.03 31.79 -4.04
N ALA A 472 -3.11 30.94 -3.59
CA ALA A 472 -3.43 29.64 -3.02
C ALA A 472 -4.33 29.79 -1.79
N ARG A 473 -4.00 30.72 -0.89
CA ARG A 473 -4.80 31.03 0.31
C ARG A 473 -6.20 31.51 -0.04
N LEU A 474 -6.37 32.34 -1.07
CA LEU A 474 -7.68 32.79 -1.53
C LEU A 474 -8.51 31.64 -2.12
N MET A 475 -7.89 30.76 -2.92
CA MET A 475 -8.57 29.57 -3.45
C MET A 475 -9.00 28.62 -2.34
N GLU A 476 -8.17 28.40 -1.32
CA GLU A 476 -8.54 27.61 -0.15
C GLU A 476 -9.72 28.21 0.60
N GLN A 477 -9.74 29.52 0.81
CA GLN A 477 -10.89 30.21 1.42
C GLN A 477 -12.16 30.09 0.57
N GLU A 478 -12.06 30.16 -0.76
CA GLU A 478 -13.21 29.95 -1.65
C GLU A 478 -13.73 28.50 -1.61
N LEU A 479 -12.82 27.52 -1.58
CA LEU A 479 -13.18 26.11 -1.44
C LEU A 479 -13.87 25.86 -0.10
N GLU A 480 -13.35 26.43 0.98
CA GLU A 480 -13.94 26.30 2.32
C GLU A 480 -15.30 27.01 2.39
N ARG A 481 -15.44 28.17 1.77
CA ARG A 481 -16.74 28.86 1.64
C ARG A 481 -17.74 28.03 0.84
N ARG A 482 -17.32 27.39 -0.25
CA ARG A 482 -18.17 26.47 -1.02
C ARG A 482 -18.57 25.27 -0.17
N ARG A 483 -17.65 24.65 0.58
CA ARG A 483 -17.96 23.55 1.51
C ARG A 483 -19.00 23.97 2.54
N LEU A 484 -18.84 25.15 3.15
CA LEU A 484 -19.83 25.67 4.09
C LEU A 484 -21.19 25.91 3.44
N MET A 485 -21.26 26.47 2.23
CA MET A 485 -22.53 26.62 1.50
C MET A 485 -23.17 25.26 1.19
N PHE A 486 -22.40 24.28 0.72
CA PHE A 486 -22.90 22.92 0.49
C PHE A 486 -23.39 22.24 1.78
N SER A 487 -22.76 22.52 2.92
CA SER A 487 -23.20 22.00 4.22
C SER A 487 -24.45 22.70 4.75
N GLN A 488 -24.77 23.91 4.29
CA GLN A 488 -25.87 24.73 4.80
C GLN A 488 -27.13 24.67 3.91
N ASP A 489 -26.96 24.40 2.60
CA ASP A 489 -28.03 24.25 1.61
C ASP A 489 -28.44 22.78 1.36
N GLN A 490 -27.78 21.80 1.99
CA GLN A 490 -28.22 20.40 1.92
C GLN A 490 -29.43 20.22 2.85
N PRO A 491 -30.60 19.80 2.35
CA PRO A 491 -31.76 19.60 3.20
C PRO A 491 -31.51 18.45 4.19
N ASP A 492 -31.75 18.70 5.49
CA ASP A 492 -31.59 17.72 6.58
C ASP A 492 -32.19 16.34 6.26
N TRP A 493 -33.28 16.28 5.48
CA TRP A 493 -33.91 15.02 5.09
C TRP A 493 -33.06 14.18 4.13
N GLN A 494 -32.28 14.79 3.23
CA GLN A 494 -31.40 14.06 2.31
C GLN A 494 -30.18 13.50 3.03
N GLN A 495 -29.61 14.23 4.00
CA GLN A 495 -28.48 13.74 4.79
C GLN A 495 -28.92 12.64 5.77
N GLN A 496 -30.13 12.74 6.33
CA GLN A 496 -30.72 11.69 7.15
C GLN A 496 -31.07 10.43 6.33
N GLN A 497 -31.53 10.59 5.09
CA GLN A 497 -31.83 9.47 4.19
C GLN A 497 -30.55 8.77 3.71
N HIS A 498 -29.52 9.53 3.30
CA HIS A 498 -28.20 8.95 3.01
C HIS A 498 -27.56 8.30 4.23
N GLY A 499 -27.75 8.86 5.43
CA GLY A 499 -27.31 8.24 6.68
C GLY A 499 -28.05 6.94 7.01
N GLN A 500 -29.36 6.87 6.77
CA GLN A 500 -30.16 5.65 6.93
C GLN A 500 -29.77 4.59 5.90
N ASP A 501 -29.61 4.97 4.64
CA ASP A 501 -29.20 4.05 3.56
C ASP A 501 -27.79 3.53 3.82
N HIS A 502 -26.86 4.39 4.26
CA HIS A 502 -25.51 3.98 4.60
C HIS A 502 -25.47 3.06 5.82
N HIS A 503 -26.29 3.34 6.85
CA HIS A 503 -26.42 2.47 8.02
C HIS A 503 -27.03 1.10 7.66
N GLN A 504 -28.03 1.08 6.78
CA GLN A 504 -28.62 -0.17 6.28
C GLN A 504 -27.60 -0.98 5.47
N LEU A 505 -26.86 -0.34 4.56
CA LEU A 505 -25.79 -0.99 3.80
C LEU A 505 -24.69 -1.53 4.73
N MET A 506 -24.27 -0.77 5.73
CA MET A 506 -23.30 -1.23 6.72
C MET A 506 -23.81 -2.42 7.53
N THR A 507 -25.09 -2.43 7.89
CA THR A 507 -25.71 -3.56 8.60
C THR A 507 -25.77 -4.80 7.70
N GLN A 508 -26.09 -4.64 6.42
CA GLN A 508 -26.05 -5.75 5.45
C GLN A 508 -24.64 -6.29 5.23
N ILE A 509 -23.63 -5.41 5.14
CA ILE A 509 -22.22 -5.82 5.01
C ILE A 509 -21.78 -6.60 6.26
N GLN A 510 -22.14 -6.12 7.46
CA GLN A 510 -21.82 -6.83 8.70
C GLN A 510 -22.52 -8.18 8.80
N GLU A 511 -23.76 -8.29 8.34
CA GLU A 511 -24.48 -9.57 8.31
C GLU A 511 -23.85 -10.54 7.30
N ILE A 512 -23.49 -10.08 6.11
CA ILE A 512 -22.77 -10.89 5.11
C ILE A 512 -21.41 -11.32 5.65
N GLN A 513 -20.68 -10.44 6.36
CA GLN A 513 -19.42 -10.78 7.02
C GLN A 513 -19.62 -11.85 8.08
N LYS A 514 -20.62 -11.70 8.97
CA LYS A 514 -20.94 -12.72 9.97
C LYS A 514 -21.30 -14.07 9.34
N GLN A 515 -22.06 -14.06 8.25
CA GLN A 515 -22.41 -15.28 7.52
C GLN A 515 -21.19 -15.92 6.84
N SER A 516 -20.31 -15.09 6.26
CA SER A 516 -19.03 -15.54 5.70
C SER A 516 -18.14 -16.17 6.78
N ASP A 517 -18.01 -15.53 7.94
CA ASP A 517 -17.20 -16.02 9.06
C ASP A 517 -17.78 -17.32 9.65
N ALA A 518 -19.11 -17.40 9.75
CA ALA A 518 -19.80 -18.62 10.19
C ALA A 518 -19.56 -19.78 9.21
N THR A 519 -19.72 -19.56 7.91
CA THR A 519 -19.47 -20.58 6.88
C THR A 519 -18.00 -20.97 6.81
N ALA A 520 -17.07 -20.03 6.99
CA ALA A 520 -15.64 -20.32 7.10
C ALA A 520 -15.33 -21.21 8.32
N SER A 521 -15.89 -20.89 9.48
CA SER A 521 -15.72 -21.70 10.70
C SER A 521 -16.32 -23.11 10.57
N GLU A 522 -17.48 -23.24 9.90
CA GLU A 522 -18.05 -24.55 9.59
C GLU A 522 -17.15 -25.37 8.65
N LEU A 523 -16.57 -24.74 7.61
CA LEU A 523 -15.63 -25.39 6.70
C LEU A 523 -14.36 -25.83 7.42
N GLU A 524 -13.78 -25.00 8.28
CA GLU A 524 -12.65 -25.36 9.13
C GLU A 524 -12.98 -26.58 10.01
N HIS A 525 -14.15 -26.57 10.64
CA HIS A 525 -14.60 -27.69 11.47
C HIS A 525 -14.81 -28.98 10.66
N HIS A 526 -15.33 -28.87 9.43
CA HIS A 526 -15.42 -29.99 8.50
C HIS A 526 -14.05 -30.54 8.09
N LEU A 527 -13.08 -29.65 7.81
CA LEU A 527 -11.70 -30.02 7.50
C LEU A 527 -11.03 -30.72 8.69
N GLU A 528 -11.20 -30.21 9.92
CA GLU A 528 -10.69 -30.85 11.13
C GLU A 528 -11.27 -32.26 11.33
N ARG A 529 -12.59 -32.43 11.17
CA ARG A 529 -13.22 -33.76 11.22
C ARG A 529 -12.66 -34.68 10.15
N GLN A 530 -12.46 -34.17 8.93
CA GLN A 530 -11.90 -34.94 7.82
C GLN A 530 -10.46 -35.37 8.13
N HIS A 531 -9.64 -34.47 8.69
CA HIS A 531 -8.28 -34.78 9.14
C HIS A 531 -8.25 -35.82 10.27
N LEU A 532 -9.16 -35.71 11.25
CA LEU A 532 -9.29 -36.68 12.33
C LEU A 532 -9.73 -38.06 11.80
N MET A 533 -10.68 -38.09 10.86
CA MET A 533 -11.14 -39.32 10.21
C MET A 533 -9.99 -39.96 9.41
N LYS A 534 -9.28 -39.16 8.61
CA LYS A 534 -8.11 -39.60 7.82
C LYS A 534 -7.02 -40.19 8.70
N THR A 535 -6.68 -39.54 9.82
CA THR A 535 -5.68 -40.05 10.77
C THR A 535 -6.13 -41.33 11.46
N LYS A 536 -7.43 -41.46 11.82
CA LYS A 536 -8.01 -42.72 12.33
C LYS A 536 -7.92 -43.85 11.29
N TYR A 537 -8.30 -43.59 10.04
CA TYR A 537 -8.18 -44.58 8.96
C TYR A 537 -6.73 -44.99 8.70
N GLN A 538 -5.80 -44.04 8.69
CA GLN A 538 -4.37 -44.34 8.55
C GLN A 538 -3.85 -45.21 9.71
N LYS A 539 -4.27 -44.94 10.95
CA LYS A 539 -3.92 -45.78 12.12
C LYS A 539 -4.52 -47.19 11.99
N ALA A 540 -5.79 -47.30 11.61
CA ALA A 540 -6.45 -48.58 11.40
C ALA A 540 -5.77 -49.40 10.28
N MET A 541 -5.47 -48.75 9.16
CA MET A 541 -4.76 -49.37 8.03
C MET A 541 -3.35 -49.83 8.42
N LYS A 542 -2.57 -49.01 9.15
CA LYS A 542 -1.28 -49.43 9.70
C LYS A 542 -1.40 -50.65 10.62
N SER A 543 -2.41 -50.68 11.49
CA SER A 543 -2.66 -51.82 12.39
C SER A 543 -3.04 -53.10 11.63
N VAL A 544 -3.92 -53.01 10.63
CA VAL A 544 -4.30 -54.15 9.78
C VAL A 544 -3.09 -54.65 8.97
N THR A 545 -2.32 -53.75 8.35
CA THR A 545 -1.10 -54.10 7.63
C THR A 545 -0.10 -54.81 8.55
N GLN A 546 0.12 -54.31 9.77
CA GLN A 546 0.97 -54.97 10.76
C GLN A 546 0.48 -56.39 11.10
N LYS A 547 -0.83 -56.56 11.34
CA LYS A 547 -1.42 -57.89 11.60
C LYS A 547 -1.25 -58.85 10.42
N LEU A 548 -1.42 -58.37 9.18
CA LEU A 548 -1.22 -59.18 7.98
C LEU A 548 0.25 -59.56 7.80
N VAL A 549 1.20 -58.65 8.05
CA VAL A 549 2.64 -58.93 8.01
C VAL A 549 3.02 -60.00 9.03
N LEU A 550 2.53 -59.88 10.28
CA LEU A 550 2.76 -60.90 11.31
C LEU A 550 2.19 -62.26 10.89
N ARG A 551 0.96 -62.30 10.37
CA ARG A 551 0.37 -63.57 9.90
C ARG A 551 1.14 -64.18 8.73
N LEU A 552 1.65 -63.36 7.80
CA LEU A 552 2.52 -63.83 6.72
C LEU A 552 3.83 -64.41 7.26
N GLN A 553 4.43 -63.79 8.28
CA GLN A 553 5.62 -64.33 8.97
C GLN A 553 5.31 -65.67 9.65
N ASP A 554 4.18 -65.79 10.34
CA ASP A 554 3.74 -67.03 10.98
C ASP A 554 3.57 -68.15 9.94
N VAL A 555 2.82 -67.89 8.85
CA VAL A 555 2.63 -68.87 7.77
C VAL A 555 3.96 -69.22 7.11
N HIS A 556 4.87 -68.26 6.94
CA HIS A 556 6.19 -68.56 6.40
C HIS A 556 7.00 -69.46 7.34
N SER A 557 6.89 -69.27 8.65
CA SER A 557 7.49 -70.13 9.66
C SER A 557 6.88 -71.55 9.65
N GLU A 558 5.55 -71.66 9.53
CA GLU A 558 4.83 -72.94 9.37
C GLU A 558 5.25 -73.66 8.09
N VAL A 559 5.32 -72.97 6.95
CA VAL A 559 5.80 -73.54 5.68
C VAL A 559 7.24 -74.02 5.80
N ASN A 560 8.10 -73.28 6.50
CA ASN A 560 9.48 -73.68 6.73
C ASN A 560 9.58 -74.88 7.69
N ALA A 561 8.74 -74.97 8.71
CA ALA A 561 8.64 -76.13 9.59
C ALA A 561 8.16 -77.37 8.82
N LEU A 562 7.07 -77.26 8.06
CA LEU A 562 6.55 -78.33 7.20
C LEU A 562 7.57 -78.74 6.12
N ARG A 563 8.36 -77.80 5.57
CA ARG A 563 9.47 -78.13 4.66
C ARG A 563 10.57 -78.93 5.36
N LYS A 564 10.92 -78.59 6.60
CA LYS A 564 11.91 -79.35 7.39
C LYS A 564 11.38 -80.75 7.69
N GLU A 565 10.13 -80.87 8.11
CA GLU A 565 9.47 -82.15 8.39
C GLU A 565 9.36 -83.00 7.12
N ASN A 566 8.96 -82.43 5.99
CA ASN A 566 8.98 -83.12 4.70
C ASN A 566 10.38 -83.60 4.30
N LYS A 567 11.42 -82.80 4.54
CA LYS A 567 12.81 -83.24 4.29
C LYS A 567 13.19 -84.42 5.19
N GLN A 568 12.79 -84.40 6.47
CA GLN A 568 13.01 -85.49 7.41
C GLN A 568 12.26 -86.76 6.99
N LEU A 569 10.96 -86.65 6.67
CA LEU A 569 10.15 -87.76 6.16
C LEU A 569 10.71 -88.34 4.87
N LYS A 570 11.14 -87.49 3.92
CA LYS A 570 11.84 -87.94 2.72
C LYS A 570 13.13 -88.69 3.05
N SER A 571 13.91 -88.21 4.01
CA SER A 571 15.12 -88.92 4.46
C SER A 571 14.78 -90.27 5.13
N CYS A 572 13.72 -90.35 5.95
CA CYS A 572 13.25 -91.60 6.54
C CYS A 572 12.73 -92.58 5.48
N LEU A 573 11.95 -92.11 4.51
CA LEU A 573 11.49 -92.92 3.38
C LEU A 573 12.66 -93.40 2.52
N GLN A 574 13.68 -92.56 2.31
CA GLN A 574 14.90 -92.97 1.62
C GLN A 574 15.60 -94.09 2.40
N LYS A 575 15.78 -93.95 3.72
CA LYS A 575 16.36 -94.99 4.58
C LYS A 575 15.54 -96.29 4.56
N LEU A 576 14.21 -96.20 4.59
CA LEU A 576 13.31 -97.36 4.49
C LEU A 576 13.36 -97.99 3.09
N ARG A 577 13.51 -97.19 2.03
CA ARG A 577 13.68 -97.67 0.66
C ARG A 577 15.01 -98.39 0.49
N ASP A 578 16.08 -97.83 1.05
CA ASP A 578 17.42 -98.44 1.06
C ASP A 578 17.40 -99.73 1.91
N GLY A 579 16.68 -99.74 3.04
CA GLY A 579 16.44 -100.94 3.85
C GLY A 579 15.55 -102.00 3.16
N ALA A 580 14.57 -101.59 2.36
CA ALA A 580 13.77 -102.51 1.54
C ALA A 580 14.56 -103.05 0.35
N ALA A 581 15.52 -102.27 -0.18
CA ALA A 581 16.45 -102.73 -1.20
C ALA A 581 17.43 -103.78 -0.62
N THR A 582 17.89 -103.62 0.63
CA THR A 582 18.71 -104.63 1.31
C THR A 582 17.90 -105.87 1.75
N HIS A 583 16.61 -105.72 2.04
CA HIS A 583 15.71 -106.86 2.26
C HIS A 583 15.36 -107.60 0.95
N LYS A 584 15.18 -106.89 -0.17
CA LYS A 584 15.02 -107.51 -1.50
C LYS A 584 16.29 -108.18 -2.01
N SER A 585 17.48 -107.75 -1.59
CA SER A 585 18.72 -108.51 -1.83
C SER A 585 18.88 -109.72 -0.91
N SER A 586 18.22 -109.73 0.26
CA SER A 586 18.21 -110.90 1.17
C SER A 586 17.16 -111.95 0.78
N GLN A 587 15.99 -111.55 0.27
CA GLN A 587 14.96 -112.47 -0.26
C GLN A 587 15.26 -113.03 -1.66
N LYS A 588 16.40 -112.67 -2.27
CA LYS A 588 16.92 -113.33 -3.48
C LYS A 588 17.91 -114.46 -3.18
N ASN A 589 18.15 -114.75 -1.90
CA ASN A 589 19.12 -115.74 -1.42
C ASN A 589 18.54 -116.78 -0.44
N ASP A 590 17.21 -116.92 -0.34
CA ASP A 590 16.55 -118.08 0.28
C ASP A 590 15.37 -118.57 -0.57
#